data_AF-A0A0D9QDV0-F1
#
_entry.id   AF-A0A0D9QDV0-F1
#
_cell.length_a   1.000
_cell.length_b   1.000
_cell.length_c   1.000
_cell.angle_alpha   90.00
_cell.angle_beta   90.00
_cell.angle_gamma   90.00
#
_symmetry.space_group_name_H-M   'P 1'
#
loop_
_entity.id
_entity.type
_entity.pdbx_description
1 polymer ?
#
loop_
_entity_poly.entity_id
_entity_poly.type
_entity_poly.pdbx_seq_one_letter_code
_entity_poly.pdbx_strand_id
1 'polypeptide(L)'
;MKTLALATATYGFLLKECVSNVMLSNEHICDFALNPHSSIKPVLKEPNGHDEEVWCTVNNPHLTDYVAMVCPKKKETGDYTDLEAVPAKCFTKHLYSPYDTEENEKDMELLELDQTLSFNKTFNDFELKMLIIPGYYKHNKTIYCRCDNRKTKKGQEPDQVQEGKVGLVKIILNKENKKPKGIDFTDANEYEHTDIVQNGNDKIIEAKENDIIHFKFKPNQQPEIDECENIINIKYGLLQEHVLNIRFPTVFLSTENCAIKIKENTKPTVKIIMKFQKTESIDGCDFTKPEGQGDYTDGFALEDIEQNERICSVHIGSSKKIFSAGIKCPYKLTPTYCFRHVLHEKNVNGVKAYHPFLLTDILGTLDVEFYSNAQQGSYIIGLPTSPQKYTVVRCVCEHNGKTGIMELQIDSSSGWTFLSLTLMLLLIALLYA
;
A
#
# COMPACT_ATOMS: atom_id res chain seq x y z
N MET A 1 17.85 7.30 49.81
CA MET A 1 18.25 6.48 48.63
C MET A 1 17.27 5.33 48.50
N LYS A 2 16.26 5.44 47.61
CA LYS A 2 15.36 4.38 47.12
C LYS A 2 14.18 5.04 46.38
N THR A 3 14.42 5.62 45.22
CA THR A 3 13.36 6.12 44.31
C THR A 3 13.80 6.21 42.85
N LEU A 4 14.97 5.66 42.48
CA LEU A 4 15.49 5.75 41.11
C LEU A 4 15.44 4.42 40.32
N ALA A 5 14.98 3.33 40.92
CA ALA A 5 14.97 2.00 40.29
C ALA A 5 13.61 1.57 39.70
N LEU A 6 12.53 2.35 39.91
CA LEU A 6 11.18 1.97 39.46
C LEU A 6 10.76 2.64 38.13
N ALA A 7 11.38 3.75 37.76
CA ALA A 7 11.08 4.47 36.50
C ALA A 7 11.81 3.86 35.28
N THR A 8 12.96 3.21 35.49
CA THR A 8 13.73 2.55 34.41
C THR A 8 13.19 1.17 34.05
N ALA A 9 12.53 0.46 34.98
CA ALA A 9 11.89 -0.82 34.70
C ALA A 9 10.52 -0.68 34.01
N THR A 10 9.81 0.43 34.21
CA THR A 10 8.49 0.68 33.57
C THR A 10 8.60 1.25 32.16
N TYR A 11 9.67 1.98 31.83
CA TYR A 11 9.96 2.40 30.45
C TYR A 11 10.46 1.26 29.55
N GLY A 12 11.19 0.30 30.11
CA GLY A 12 11.68 -0.88 29.36
C GLY A 12 10.59 -1.91 29.03
N PHE A 13 9.50 -1.94 29.79
CA PHE A 13 8.39 -2.87 29.57
C PHE A 13 7.31 -2.32 28.63
N LEU A 14 7.01 -1.01 28.68
CA LEU A 14 6.01 -0.39 27.81
C LEU A 14 6.49 -0.15 26.37
N LEU A 15 7.80 -0.20 26.11
CA LEU A 15 8.35 -0.13 24.75
C LEU A 15 8.56 -1.50 24.12
N LYS A 16 8.45 -2.62 24.85
CA LYS A 16 8.71 -3.96 24.29
C LYS A 16 7.47 -4.59 23.64
N GLU A 17 6.27 -4.25 24.11
CA GLU A 17 5.00 -4.74 23.52
C GLU A 17 4.57 -3.99 22.25
N CYS A 18 5.24 -2.89 21.88
CA CYS A 18 4.87 -2.09 20.69
C CYS A 18 5.81 -2.26 19.48
N VAL A 19 6.79 -3.17 19.51
CA VAL A 19 7.83 -3.25 18.46
C VAL A 19 7.79 -4.55 17.66
N SER A 20 7.12 -5.60 18.14
CA SER A 20 6.63 -6.68 17.27
C SER A 20 5.29 -6.26 16.67
N ASN A 21 5.29 -5.38 15.67
CA ASN A 21 4.09 -5.05 14.91
C ASN A 21 3.64 -6.30 14.13
N VAL A 22 2.82 -7.14 14.77
CA VAL A 22 1.87 -8.02 14.09
C VAL A 22 1.19 -7.15 13.05
N MET A 23 1.16 -7.58 11.78
CA MET A 23 0.55 -6.82 10.69
C MET A 23 -0.78 -6.18 11.12
N LEU A 24 -0.79 -4.86 11.27
CA LEU A 24 -2.00 -4.09 11.09
C LEU A 24 -2.16 -3.98 9.58
N SER A 25 -2.84 -4.96 8.99
CA SER A 25 -3.28 -4.92 7.60
C SER A 25 -3.94 -3.58 7.31
N ASN A 26 -3.64 -2.95 6.18
CA ASN A 26 -4.39 -1.74 5.82
C ASN A 26 -5.81 -2.14 5.43
N GLU A 27 -6.77 -1.37 5.96
CA GLU A 27 -8.19 -1.59 5.72
C GLU A 27 -8.64 -0.70 4.56
N HIS A 28 -9.01 -1.31 3.43
CA HIS A 28 -9.60 -0.57 2.31
C HIS A 28 -11.12 -0.68 2.38
N ILE A 29 -11.76 0.30 3.01
CA ILE A 29 -13.20 0.26 3.31
C ILE A 29 -14.00 1.01 2.24
N CYS A 30 -14.75 0.25 1.44
CA CYS A 30 -15.77 0.73 0.52
C CYS A 30 -17.13 0.74 1.21
N ASP A 31 -17.43 1.83 1.92
CA ASP A 31 -18.66 1.97 2.71
C ASP A 31 -19.77 2.69 1.94
N PHE A 32 -20.76 1.94 1.47
CA PHE A 32 -21.91 2.49 0.76
C PHE A 32 -23.15 2.65 1.66
N ALA A 33 -23.05 2.28 2.94
CA ALA A 33 -24.18 2.25 3.87
C ALA A 33 -24.13 3.34 4.93
N LEU A 34 -22.98 3.51 5.59
CA LEU A 34 -22.84 4.39 6.77
C LEU A 34 -22.14 5.70 6.41
N ASN A 35 -21.22 5.69 5.45
CA ASN A 35 -20.52 6.89 5.01
C ASN A 35 -21.43 7.80 4.14
N PRO A 36 -21.73 9.04 4.55
CA PRO A 36 -22.60 9.93 3.80
C PRO A 36 -22.06 10.33 2.42
N HIS A 37 -20.74 10.39 2.25
CA HIS A 37 -20.11 10.81 0.99
C HIS A 37 -20.19 9.74 -0.10
N SER A 38 -20.21 8.46 0.31
CA SER A 38 -20.30 7.31 -0.58
C SER A 38 -21.64 6.57 -0.48
N SER A 39 -22.60 7.11 0.27
CA SER A 39 -23.93 6.54 0.45
C SER A 39 -24.67 6.40 -0.88
N ILE A 40 -25.31 5.24 -1.07
CA ILE A 40 -26.08 4.93 -2.30
C ILE A 40 -27.60 5.15 -2.15
N LYS A 41 -27.99 5.93 -1.13
CA LYS A 41 -29.39 6.33 -0.91
C LYS A 41 -29.97 7.08 -2.12
N PRO A 42 -31.31 7.05 -2.30
CA PRO A 42 -31.98 7.83 -3.33
C PRO A 42 -31.66 9.33 -3.24
N VAL A 43 -31.40 9.94 -4.39
CA VAL A 43 -31.21 11.39 -4.54
C VAL A 43 -32.04 11.90 -5.70
N LEU A 44 -32.36 13.20 -5.68
CA LEU A 44 -33.16 13.85 -6.73
C LEU A 44 -32.47 13.67 -8.08
N LYS A 45 -33.24 13.17 -9.06
CA LYS A 45 -32.72 12.94 -10.41
C LYS A 45 -32.42 14.28 -11.07
N GLU A 46 -31.18 14.45 -11.55
CA GLU A 46 -30.85 15.62 -12.37
C GLU A 46 -31.53 15.53 -13.76
N PRO A 47 -32.00 16.65 -14.33
CA PRO A 47 -32.75 16.67 -15.60
C PRO A 47 -32.03 16.03 -16.81
N ASN A 48 -30.70 15.95 -16.77
CA ASN A 48 -29.85 15.33 -17.80
C ASN A 48 -28.87 14.29 -17.21
N GLY A 49 -29.10 13.81 -15.99
CA GLY A 49 -28.14 13.02 -15.23
C GLY A 49 -27.99 11.58 -15.72
N HIS A 50 -26.75 11.15 -15.93
CA HIS A 50 -26.40 9.73 -15.92
C HIS A 50 -26.72 9.11 -14.54
N ASP A 51 -26.89 7.79 -14.48
CA ASP A 51 -26.99 7.07 -13.20
C ASP A 51 -25.85 7.52 -12.27
N GLU A 52 -26.16 7.94 -11.04
CA GLU A 52 -25.12 8.34 -10.10
C GLU A 52 -24.34 7.10 -9.62
N GLU A 53 -23.06 7.06 -9.97
CA GLU A 53 -22.13 6.02 -9.59
C GLU A 53 -21.13 6.53 -8.55
N VAL A 54 -21.02 5.79 -7.44
CA VAL A 54 -20.02 6.02 -6.40
C VAL A 54 -18.93 4.97 -6.54
N TRP A 55 -17.73 5.41 -6.90
CA TRP A 55 -16.59 4.53 -7.13
C TRP A 55 -15.68 4.42 -5.90
N CYS A 56 -15.48 3.19 -5.43
CA CYS A 56 -14.42 2.82 -4.51
C CYS A 56 -13.39 1.98 -5.27
N THR A 57 -12.22 2.57 -5.54
CA THR A 57 -11.16 1.88 -6.29
C THR A 57 -9.98 1.58 -5.38
N VAL A 58 -9.66 0.30 -5.24
CA VAL A 58 -8.50 -0.20 -4.53
C VAL A 58 -7.47 -0.69 -5.54
N ASN A 59 -6.29 -0.09 -5.52
CA ASN A 59 -5.29 -0.29 -6.55
C ASN A 59 -4.07 -0.99 -5.98
N ASN A 60 -3.81 -2.20 -6.46
CA ASN A 60 -2.69 -3.04 -6.02
C ASN A 60 -2.55 -3.06 -4.51
N PRO A 61 -3.63 -3.46 -3.80
CA PRO A 61 -3.59 -3.49 -2.35
C PRO A 61 -2.39 -4.33 -1.90
N HIS A 62 -1.83 -3.95 -0.76
CA HIS A 62 -0.65 -4.58 -0.25
C HIS A 62 -0.96 -6.02 0.21
N LEU A 63 0.08 -6.85 0.31
CA LEU A 63 -0.06 -8.18 0.88
C LEU A 63 -0.69 -8.08 2.26
N THR A 64 -1.63 -8.98 2.53
CA THR A 64 -2.39 -9.06 3.79
C THR A 64 -3.34 -7.91 4.07
N ASP A 65 -3.39 -6.87 3.23
CA ASP A 65 -4.47 -5.89 3.28
C ASP A 65 -5.81 -6.61 3.11
N TYR A 66 -6.87 -5.99 3.60
CA TYR A 66 -8.21 -6.47 3.30
C TYR A 66 -9.05 -5.36 2.70
N VAL A 67 -9.86 -5.75 1.71
CA VAL A 67 -10.83 -4.89 1.06
C VAL A 67 -12.19 -5.24 1.62
N ALA A 68 -12.84 -4.27 2.27
CA ALA A 68 -14.14 -4.42 2.88
C ALA A 68 -15.19 -3.63 2.09
N MET A 69 -16.25 -4.32 1.68
CA MET A 69 -17.43 -3.74 1.06
C MET A 69 -18.57 -3.76 2.08
N VAL A 70 -19.04 -2.58 2.47
CA VAL A 70 -20.20 -2.41 3.35
C VAL A 70 -21.40 -2.06 2.48
N CYS A 71 -22.24 -3.05 2.21
CA CYS A 71 -23.44 -2.91 1.39
C CYS A 71 -24.67 -2.74 2.28
N PRO A 72 -25.58 -1.79 2.04
CA PRO A 72 -26.84 -1.74 2.78
C PRO A 72 -27.61 -3.06 2.66
N LYS A 73 -28.51 -3.34 3.60
CA LYS A 73 -29.40 -4.49 3.49
C LYS A 73 -30.70 -4.09 2.79
N LYS A 74 -31.20 -4.95 1.90
CA LYS A 74 -32.52 -4.79 1.29
C LYS A 74 -33.59 -4.76 2.40
N LYS A 75 -34.47 -3.76 2.37
CA LYS A 75 -35.57 -3.59 3.33
C LYS A 75 -36.90 -3.57 2.59
N GLU A 76 -37.97 -4.02 3.22
CA GLU A 76 -39.32 -4.00 2.60
C GLU A 76 -39.81 -2.56 2.33
N THR A 77 -39.32 -1.59 3.11
CA THR A 77 -39.63 -0.17 2.96
C THR A 77 -38.37 0.68 3.16
N GLY A 78 -38.36 1.89 2.59
CA GLY A 78 -37.31 2.87 2.82
C GLY A 78 -36.36 3.07 1.64
N ASP A 79 -35.09 3.35 1.94
CA ASP A 79 -34.07 3.79 0.96
C ASP A 79 -33.48 2.66 0.10
N TYR A 80 -33.82 1.39 0.37
CA TYR A 80 -33.15 0.22 -0.20
C TYR A 80 -34.14 -0.90 -0.56
N THR A 81 -35.30 -0.56 -1.11
CA THR A 81 -36.39 -1.52 -1.41
C THR A 81 -36.04 -2.49 -2.53
N ASP A 82 -35.27 -2.04 -3.50
CA ASP A 82 -34.90 -2.80 -4.70
C ASP A 82 -33.39 -2.92 -4.84
N LEU A 83 -32.70 -2.95 -3.70
CA LEU A 83 -31.25 -3.12 -3.63
C LEU A 83 -30.83 -4.54 -4.07
N GLU A 84 -29.80 -4.61 -4.91
CA GLU A 84 -29.16 -5.83 -5.36
C GLU A 84 -27.63 -5.74 -5.14
N ALA A 85 -27.04 -6.71 -4.44
CA ALA A 85 -25.59 -6.87 -4.41
C ALA A 85 -25.17 -7.80 -5.54
N VAL A 86 -24.27 -7.35 -6.43
CA VAL A 86 -23.89 -8.09 -7.64
C VAL A 86 -22.36 -8.26 -7.70
N PRO A 87 -21.83 -9.49 -7.68
CA PRO A 87 -22.55 -10.74 -7.42
C PRO A 87 -23.05 -10.83 -5.97
N ALA A 88 -24.10 -11.62 -5.72
CA ALA A 88 -24.62 -11.80 -4.36
C ALA A 88 -23.56 -12.35 -3.40
N LYS A 89 -22.63 -13.17 -3.92
CA LYS A 89 -21.51 -13.76 -3.17
C LYS A 89 -20.17 -13.06 -3.39
N CYS A 90 -20.16 -11.75 -3.61
CA CYS A 90 -18.91 -10.99 -3.50
C CYS A 90 -18.19 -11.31 -2.17
N PHE A 91 -16.88 -11.57 -2.07
CA PHE A 91 -15.86 -11.66 -3.13
C PHE A 91 -15.52 -13.10 -3.56
N THR A 92 -16.18 -14.14 -3.01
CA THR A 92 -16.01 -15.52 -3.51
C THR A 92 -16.43 -15.65 -4.97
N LYS A 93 -17.32 -14.75 -5.42
CA LYS A 93 -17.61 -14.47 -6.81
C LYS A 93 -17.39 -13.00 -7.15
N HIS A 94 -16.98 -12.72 -8.38
CA HIS A 94 -16.69 -11.36 -8.83
C HIS A 94 -17.01 -11.17 -10.31
N LEU A 95 -16.93 -9.93 -10.80
CA LEU A 95 -17.09 -9.58 -12.21
C LEU A 95 -15.78 -9.07 -12.80
N TYR A 96 -15.63 -9.14 -14.13
CA TYR A 96 -14.52 -8.49 -14.85
C TYR A 96 -14.90 -7.16 -15.50
N SER A 97 -16.19 -6.85 -15.55
CA SER A 97 -16.70 -5.52 -15.88
C SER A 97 -17.73 -5.08 -14.84
N PRO A 98 -17.75 -3.79 -14.46
CA PRO A 98 -18.71 -3.24 -13.51
C PRO A 98 -20.16 -3.27 -14.03
N TYR A 99 -20.33 -3.40 -15.35
CA TYR A 99 -21.63 -3.39 -16.04
C TYR A 99 -22.17 -4.79 -16.34
N ASP A 100 -21.39 -5.82 -16.04
CA ASP A 100 -21.82 -7.20 -16.22
C ASP A 100 -22.99 -7.54 -15.29
N THR A 101 -23.77 -8.53 -15.70
CA THR A 101 -24.84 -9.13 -14.90
C THR A 101 -24.29 -10.26 -14.03
N GLU A 102 -25.08 -10.71 -13.05
CA GLU A 102 -24.72 -11.84 -12.18
C GLU A 102 -24.45 -13.13 -12.97
N GLU A 103 -25.08 -13.32 -14.14
CA GLU A 103 -24.85 -14.47 -15.03
C GLU A 103 -23.39 -14.56 -15.54
N ASN A 104 -22.66 -13.44 -15.54
CA ASN A 104 -21.27 -13.36 -15.97
C ASN A 104 -20.28 -13.48 -14.81
N GLU A 105 -20.75 -13.79 -13.60
CA GLU A 105 -19.92 -13.97 -12.42
C GLU A 105 -18.80 -14.99 -12.63
N LYS A 106 -17.67 -14.72 -11.98
CA LYS A 106 -16.46 -15.51 -12.02
C LYS A 106 -16.15 -15.98 -10.62
N ASP A 107 -15.89 -17.27 -10.47
CA ASP A 107 -15.44 -17.83 -9.22
C ASP A 107 -14.02 -17.36 -8.90
N MET A 108 -13.75 -17.11 -7.62
CA MET A 108 -12.44 -16.64 -7.14
C MET A 108 -11.30 -17.64 -7.46
N GLU A 109 -11.63 -18.91 -7.70
CA GLU A 109 -10.71 -19.95 -8.18
C GLU A 109 -10.06 -19.59 -9.51
N LEU A 110 -10.71 -18.81 -10.37
CA LEU A 110 -10.14 -18.30 -11.62
C LEU A 110 -8.99 -17.31 -11.39
N LEU A 111 -8.87 -16.76 -10.17
CA LEU A 111 -7.73 -15.96 -9.73
C LEU A 111 -6.65 -16.83 -9.08
N GLU A 112 -6.87 -18.14 -8.96
CA GLU A 112 -6.06 -19.09 -8.19
C GLU A 112 -5.90 -18.68 -6.72
N LEU A 113 -6.97 -18.14 -6.11
CA LEU A 113 -7.00 -17.74 -4.71
C LEU A 113 -7.84 -18.70 -3.88
N ASP A 114 -7.42 -18.92 -2.64
CA ASP A 114 -8.12 -19.77 -1.67
C ASP A 114 -9.42 -19.09 -1.20
N GLN A 115 -10.54 -19.82 -1.26
CA GLN A 115 -11.87 -19.35 -0.83
C GLN A 115 -11.91 -18.80 0.60
N THR A 116 -11.04 -19.29 1.49
CA THR A 116 -10.91 -18.82 2.88
C THR A 116 -10.49 -17.35 3.00
N LEU A 117 -9.93 -16.78 1.93
CA LEU A 117 -9.58 -15.35 1.88
C LEU A 117 -10.79 -14.44 1.71
N SER A 118 -11.96 -14.96 1.35
CA SER A 118 -13.19 -14.18 1.24
C SER A 118 -14.16 -14.58 2.34
N PHE A 119 -14.71 -13.59 3.04
CA PHE A 119 -15.69 -13.84 4.09
C PHE A 119 -16.80 -12.80 4.13
N ASN A 120 -18.00 -13.26 4.45
CA ASN A 120 -19.20 -12.45 4.46
C ASN A 120 -19.87 -12.53 5.83
N LYS A 121 -20.31 -11.38 6.34
CA LYS A 121 -21.03 -11.27 7.61
C LYS A 121 -22.23 -10.35 7.46
N THR A 122 -23.41 -10.85 7.79
CA THR A 122 -24.65 -10.08 7.75
C THR A 122 -24.90 -9.41 9.09
N PHE A 123 -25.18 -8.11 9.06
CA PHE A 123 -25.64 -7.31 10.20
C PHE A 123 -27.11 -6.90 9.99
N ASN A 124 -27.67 -6.17 10.96
CA ASN A 124 -29.08 -5.76 10.91
C ASN A 124 -29.36 -4.82 9.73
N ASP A 125 -28.48 -3.85 9.49
CA ASP A 125 -28.69 -2.77 8.52
C ASP A 125 -27.83 -2.89 7.26
N PHE A 126 -26.81 -3.74 7.27
CA PHE A 126 -25.86 -3.90 6.18
C PHE A 126 -25.29 -5.32 6.11
N GLU A 127 -24.68 -5.65 4.98
CA GLU A 127 -23.83 -6.80 4.78
C GLU A 127 -22.38 -6.35 4.63
N LEU A 128 -21.49 -7.01 5.36
CA LEU A 128 -20.05 -6.84 5.26
C LEU A 128 -19.48 -7.97 4.42
N LYS A 129 -18.82 -7.63 3.32
CA LYS A 129 -18.14 -8.57 2.43
C LYS A 129 -16.68 -8.19 2.41
N MET A 130 -15.78 -9.14 2.69
CA MET A 130 -14.36 -8.86 2.80
C MET A 130 -13.53 -9.82 1.96
N LEU A 131 -12.48 -9.28 1.36
CA LEU A 131 -11.44 -10.03 0.66
C LEU A 131 -10.10 -9.71 1.31
N ILE A 132 -9.42 -10.73 1.82
CA ILE A 132 -8.03 -10.67 2.26
C ILE A 132 -7.14 -10.84 1.04
N ILE A 133 -6.23 -9.91 0.83
CA ILE A 133 -5.30 -9.94 -0.28
C ILE A 133 -4.19 -10.94 0.04
N PRO A 134 -4.00 -11.97 -0.81
CA PRO A 134 -3.01 -13.02 -0.57
C PRO A 134 -1.60 -12.44 -0.56
N GLY A 135 -0.63 -13.22 -0.06
CA GLY A 135 0.79 -12.88 -0.14
C GLY A 135 1.31 -12.71 -1.57
N TYR A 136 0.67 -13.33 -2.55
CA TYR A 136 0.97 -13.13 -3.97
C TYR A 136 -0.23 -13.65 -4.79
N TYR A 137 -0.28 -13.28 -6.07
CA TYR A 137 -1.27 -13.79 -7.02
C TYR A 137 -0.60 -14.03 -8.36
N LYS A 138 -1.11 -15.01 -9.11
CA LYS A 138 -0.47 -15.48 -10.36
C LYS A 138 -0.97 -14.77 -11.62
N HIS A 139 -2.01 -13.95 -11.48
CA HIS A 139 -2.70 -13.34 -12.61
C HIS A 139 -2.92 -11.85 -12.40
N ASN A 140 -2.54 -11.05 -13.40
CA ASN A 140 -2.96 -9.66 -13.48
C ASN A 140 -4.46 -9.58 -13.82
N LYS A 141 -5.29 -9.08 -12.90
CA LYS A 141 -6.75 -8.98 -13.06
C LYS A 141 -7.30 -7.74 -12.39
N THR A 142 -8.39 -7.23 -12.94
CA THR A 142 -9.25 -6.26 -12.24
C THR A 142 -10.58 -6.95 -11.98
N ILE A 143 -11.03 -6.89 -10.73
CA ILE A 143 -12.27 -7.50 -10.29
C ILE A 143 -13.23 -6.45 -9.75
N TYR A 144 -14.52 -6.70 -9.95
CA TYR A 144 -15.58 -5.78 -9.58
C TYR A 144 -16.65 -6.46 -8.74
N CYS A 145 -17.20 -5.69 -7.82
CA CYS A 145 -18.47 -5.97 -7.14
C CYS A 145 -19.28 -4.67 -7.03
N ARG A 146 -20.60 -4.77 -6.93
CA ARG A 146 -21.45 -3.59 -6.78
C ARG A 146 -22.62 -3.76 -5.81
N CYS A 147 -22.98 -2.67 -5.16
CA CYS A 147 -24.27 -2.48 -4.50
C CYS A 147 -25.13 -1.61 -5.41
N ASP A 148 -26.12 -2.21 -6.06
CA ASP A 148 -26.98 -1.53 -7.04
C ASP A 148 -28.32 -1.17 -6.40
N ASN A 149 -28.56 0.12 -6.18
CA ASN A 149 -29.81 0.64 -5.63
C ASN A 149 -30.65 1.41 -6.66
N ARG A 150 -30.28 1.40 -7.95
CA ARG A 150 -30.92 2.22 -9.00
C ARG A 150 -32.41 1.97 -9.19
N LYS A 151 -32.83 0.74 -8.90
CA LYS A 151 -34.24 0.35 -9.01
C LYS A 151 -35.09 0.93 -7.88
N THR A 152 -34.49 1.36 -6.77
CA THR A 152 -35.22 2.00 -5.67
C THR A 152 -35.59 3.42 -6.05
N LYS A 153 -36.89 3.70 -6.14
CA LYS A 153 -37.42 5.04 -6.46
C LYS A 153 -38.31 5.58 -5.34
N LYS A 154 -38.22 6.89 -5.09
CA LYS A 154 -39.08 7.62 -4.14
C LYS A 154 -39.64 8.88 -4.79
N GLY A 155 -40.82 9.30 -4.34
CA GLY A 155 -41.55 10.44 -4.92
C GLY A 155 -42.48 10.01 -6.06
N GLN A 156 -43.63 10.66 -6.16
CA GLN A 156 -44.66 10.39 -7.17
C GLN A 156 -44.71 11.44 -8.29
N GLU A 157 -44.20 12.65 -8.02
CA GLU A 157 -44.17 13.77 -8.96
C GLU A 157 -42.84 13.80 -9.75
N PRO A 158 -42.84 14.12 -11.06
CA PRO A 158 -41.66 14.13 -11.92
C PRO A 158 -40.48 14.94 -11.36
N ASP A 159 -40.78 16.05 -10.69
CA ASP A 159 -39.79 16.99 -10.14
C ASP A 159 -39.27 16.59 -8.75
N GLN A 160 -39.79 15.48 -8.21
CA GLN A 160 -39.47 14.96 -6.87
C GLN A 160 -39.01 13.50 -6.90
N VAL A 161 -38.85 12.91 -8.08
CA VAL A 161 -38.36 11.54 -8.22
C VAL A 161 -36.92 11.48 -7.72
N GLN A 162 -36.71 10.69 -6.68
CA GLN A 162 -35.39 10.32 -6.18
C GLN A 162 -35.08 8.89 -6.63
N GLU A 163 -33.89 8.68 -7.19
CA GLU A 163 -33.41 7.37 -7.63
C GLU A 163 -32.16 6.98 -6.84
N GLY A 164 -32.08 5.72 -6.43
CA GLY A 164 -30.91 5.18 -5.76
C GLY A 164 -29.67 5.17 -6.65
N LYS A 165 -28.49 5.14 -6.01
CA LYS A 165 -27.19 5.15 -6.71
C LYS A 165 -26.63 3.74 -6.85
N VAL A 166 -25.50 3.62 -7.56
CA VAL A 166 -24.68 2.40 -7.56
C VAL A 166 -23.39 2.64 -6.80
N GLY A 167 -23.08 1.75 -5.86
CA GLY A 167 -21.76 1.68 -5.24
C GLY A 167 -20.91 0.64 -5.96
N LEU A 168 -19.79 1.04 -6.53
CA LEU A 168 -18.90 0.19 -7.33
C LEU A 168 -17.58 -0.02 -6.58
N VAL A 169 -17.25 -1.27 -6.29
CA VAL A 169 -15.93 -1.68 -5.81
C VAL A 169 -15.11 -2.17 -6.98
N LYS A 170 -13.94 -1.57 -7.20
CA LYS A 170 -12.96 -1.97 -8.20
C LYS A 170 -11.66 -2.33 -7.50
N ILE A 171 -11.23 -3.59 -7.61
CA ILE A 171 -9.94 -4.04 -7.08
C ILE A 171 -9.04 -4.36 -8.26
N ILE A 172 -7.91 -3.65 -8.37
CA ILE A 172 -6.90 -3.89 -9.39
C ILE A 172 -5.77 -4.72 -8.78
N LEU A 173 -5.51 -5.90 -9.33
CA LEU A 173 -4.39 -6.78 -9.00
C LEU A 173 -3.46 -6.83 -10.23
N ASN A 174 -2.38 -6.04 -10.26
CA ASN A 174 -1.51 -5.93 -11.44
C ASN A 174 -0.02 -6.26 -11.20
N LYS A 175 0.29 -6.93 -10.09
CA LYS A 175 1.63 -7.41 -9.71
C LYS A 175 1.68 -8.93 -9.64
N GLU A 176 1.38 -9.60 -10.77
CA GLU A 176 1.46 -11.05 -10.81
C GLU A 176 2.86 -11.55 -10.49
N ASN A 177 2.92 -12.61 -9.69
CA ASN A 177 4.14 -13.35 -9.40
C ASN A 177 3.84 -14.84 -9.49
N LYS A 178 4.27 -15.47 -10.59
CA LYS A 178 3.97 -16.89 -10.86
C LYS A 178 4.74 -17.84 -9.96
N LYS A 179 5.90 -17.42 -9.45
CA LYS A 179 6.78 -18.25 -8.63
C LYS A 179 7.51 -17.34 -7.64
N PRO A 180 6.86 -16.94 -6.54
CA PRO A 180 7.45 -15.98 -5.64
C PRO A 180 8.63 -16.58 -4.85
N LYS A 181 9.57 -15.74 -4.44
CA LYS A 181 10.75 -16.14 -3.65
C LYS A 181 10.30 -16.72 -2.31
N GLY A 182 10.73 -17.93 -1.98
CA GLY A 182 10.26 -18.54 -0.74
C GLY A 182 10.71 -19.97 -0.48
N ILE A 183 10.20 -20.52 0.62
CA ILE A 183 10.37 -21.93 0.98
C ILE A 183 9.02 -22.61 1.09
N ASP A 184 8.74 -23.48 0.14
CA ASP A 184 7.66 -24.43 0.23
C ASP A 184 8.16 -25.71 0.90
N PHE A 185 7.68 -26.00 2.12
CA PHE A 185 7.96 -27.25 2.81
C PHE A 185 6.98 -28.36 2.41
N THR A 186 5.97 -28.06 1.60
CA THR A 186 5.03 -29.03 1.04
C THR A 186 5.56 -29.63 -0.27
N ASP A 187 4.83 -30.59 -0.83
CA ASP A 187 5.20 -31.23 -2.09
C ASP A 187 4.69 -30.46 -3.34
N ALA A 188 4.09 -29.27 -3.13
CA ALA A 188 3.49 -28.46 -4.19
C ALA A 188 4.51 -27.66 -5.02
N ASN A 189 5.67 -27.33 -4.44
CA ASN A 189 6.77 -26.59 -5.09
C ASN A 189 6.31 -25.26 -5.72
N GLU A 190 5.51 -24.49 -4.98
CA GLU A 190 4.90 -23.25 -5.47
C GLU A 190 5.89 -22.07 -5.52
N TYR A 191 7.00 -22.15 -4.78
CA TYR A 191 7.92 -21.03 -4.57
C TYR A 191 9.26 -21.20 -5.30
N GLU A 192 9.89 -20.08 -5.60
CA GLU A 192 11.23 -20.01 -6.16
C GLU A 192 12.25 -20.12 -5.03
N HIS A 193 13.10 -21.14 -5.12
CA HIS A 193 14.15 -21.44 -4.13
C HIS A 193 15.52 -20.87 -4.52
N THR A 194 15.57 -19.85 -5.38
CA THR A 194 16.83 -19.18 -5.73
C THR A 194 17.40 -18.45 -4.53
N ASP A 195 18.73 -18.38 -4.45
CA ASP A 195 19.48 -17.68 -3.39
C ASP A 195 19.29 -18.24 -1.97
N ILE A 196 18.83 -19.50 -1.85
CA ILE A 196 18.77 -20.23 -0.58
C ILE A 196 20.00 -21.12 -0.45
N VAL A 197 20.89 -20.77 0.48
CA VAL A 197 22.08 -21.56 0.76
C VAL A 197 21.80 -22.52 1.91
N GLN A 198 22.03 -23.80 1.69
CA GLN A 198 21.92 -24.80 2.75
C GLN A 198 23.19 -24.83 3.59
N ASN A 199 23.04 -24.73 4.91
CA ASN A 199 24.13 -24.77 5.88
C ASN A 199 23.83 -25.83 6.94
N GLY A 200 24.15 -27.09 6.64
CA GLY A 200 23.74 -28.24 7.44
C GLY A 200 22.22 -28.40 7.43
N ASN A 201 21.60 -28.34 8.62
CA ASN A 201 20.14 -28.37 8.77
C ASN A 201 19.49 -26.99 8.59
N ASP A 202 20.27 -25.92 8.62
CA ASP A 202 19.78 -24.55 8.51
C ASP A 202 19.76 -24.07 7.06
N LYS A 203 18.91 -23.08 6.81
CA LYS A 203 18.79 -22.42 5.51
C LYS A 203 19.12 -20.94 5.66
N ILE A 204 19.95 -20.41 4.78
CA ILE A 204 20.33 -18.99 4.76
C ILE A 204 19.70 -18.34 3.53
N ILE A 205 19.05 -17.20 3.72
CA ILE A 205 18.49 -16.38 2.65
C ILE A 205 19.07 -14.97 2.76
N GLU A 206 19.60 -14.44 1.65
CA GLU A 206 19.94 -13.02 1.54
C GLU A 206 18.65 -12.23 1.20
N ALA A 207 18.19 -11.40 2.12
CA ALA A 207 17.03 -10.54 1.96
C ALA A 207 17.46 -9.16 1.45
N LYS A 208 16.73 -8.63 0.47
CA LYS A 208 16.96 -7.29 -0.09
C LYS A 208 15.90 -6.31 0.38
N GLU A 209 16.15 -5.03 0.15
CA GLU A 209 15.18 -3.96 0.43
C GLU A 209 13.88 -4.23 -0.34
N ASN A 210 12.74 -4.08 0.35
CA ASN A 210 11.41 -4.32 -0.19
C ASN A 210 11.19 -5.77 -0.71
N ASP A 211 12.06 -6.74 -0.38
CA ASP A 211 11.81 -8.15 -0.69
C ASP A 211 10.62 -8.67 0.11
N ILE A 212 9.88 -9.60 -0.50
CA ILE A 212 8.89 -10.41 0.19
C ILE A 212 9.34 -11.87 0.09
N ILE A 213 9.43 -12.54 1.24
CA ILE A 213 9.78 -13.95 1.33
C ILE A 213 8.57 -14.74 1.82
N HIS A 214 8.21 -15.77 1.07
CA HIS A 214 7.05 -16.61 1.32
C HIS A 214 7.46 -17.93 1.95
N PHE A 215 6.67 -18.40 2.92
CA PHE A 215 6.89 -19.69 3.57
C PHE A 215 5.57 -20.45 3.64
N LYS A 216 5.60 -21.71 3.19
CA LYS A 216 4.46 -22.62 3.23
C LYS A 216 4.87 -23.85 4.02
N PHE A 217 4.21 -24.08 5.15
CA PHE A 217 4.56 -25.12 6.10
C PHE A 217 3.63 -26.34 5.97
N LYS A 218 4.11 -27.49 6.42
CA LYS A 218 3.24 -28.67 6.60
C LYS A 218 2.34 -28.48 7.83
N PRO A 219 1.18 -29.16 7.91
CA PRO A 219 0.27 -29.03 9.04
C PRO A 219 0.87 -29.34 10.42
N ASN A 220 1.90 -30.18 10.47
CA ASN A 220 2.60 -30.58 11.69
C ASN A 220 3.79 -29.69 12.06
N GLN A 221 4.04 -28.61 11.31
CA GLN A 221 5.15 -27.68 11.54
C GLN A 221 4.65 -26.41 12.21
N GLN A 222 5.37 -25.99 13.25
CA GLN A 222 5.08 -24.74 13.98
C GLN A 222 6.22 -23.75 13.77
N PRO A 223 6.00 -22.66 13.00
CA PRO A 223 7.00 -21.61 12.83
C PRO A 223 6.99 -20.66 14.04
N GLU A 224 8.19 -20.29 14.49
CA GLU A 224 8.42 -19.27 15.51
C GLU A 224 9.39 -18.23 14.94
N ILE A 225 8.96 -16.97 14.91
CA ILE A 225 9.77 -15.84 14.44
C ILE A 225 10.66 -15.39 15.60
N ASP A 226 11.95 -15.23 15.34
CA ASP A 226 12.97 -14.87 16.32
C ASP A 226 13.93 -13.85 15.70
N GLU A 227 14.55 -13.01 16.53
CA GLU A 227 15.55 -12.01 16.13
C GLU A 227 15.06 -10.90 15.17
N CYS A 228 13.77 -10.88 14.77
CA CYS A 228 13.24 -9.89 13.82
C CYS A 228 12.67 -8.63 14.49
N GLU A 229 12.58 -8.59 15.83
CA GLU A 229 11.89 -7.53 16.59
C GLU A 229 12.53 -6.14 16.44
N ASN A 230 13.82 -6.04 16.12
CA ASN A 230 14.53 -4.76 16.03
C ASN A 230 14.42 -4.10 14.64
N ILE A 231 13.82 -4.78 13.68
CA ILE A 231 13.78 -4.33 12.28
C ILE A 231 12.59 -3.40 12.09
N ILE A 232 12.86 -2.10 11.99
CA ILE A 232 11.82 -1.10 11.76
C ILE A 232 11.14 -1.36 10.41
N ASN A 233 9.80 -1.27 10.40
CA ASN A 233 8.95 -1.47 9.22
C ASN A 233 9.01 -2.87 8.58
N ILE A 234 9.59 -3.88 9.25
CA ILE A 234 9.32 -5.27 8.85
C ILE A 234 7.83 -5.58 9.03
N LYS A 235 7.23 -6.27 8.06
CA LYS A 235 5.82 -6.70 8.14
C LYS A 235 5.75 -8.21 7.95
N TYR A 236 5.00 -8.91 8.80
CA TYR A 236 4.75 -10.34 8.64
C TYR A 236 3.32 -10.72 9.04
N GLY A 237 2.77 -11.73 8.38
CA GLY A 237 1.39 -12.15 8.59
C GLY A 237 1.16 -13.63 8.28
N LEU A 238 0.36 -14.27 9.14
CA LEU A 238 -0.18 -15.62 8.96
C LEU A 238 -1.61 -15.48 8.45
N LEU A 239 -1.78 -15.34 7.14
CA LEU A 239 -3.10 -15.10 6.53
C LEU A 239 -3.93 -16.37 6.34
N GLN A 240 -3.24 -17.48 6.11
CA GLN A 240 -3.81 -18.79 5.85
C GLN A 240 -3.13 -19.78 6.78
N GLU A 241 -3.82 -20.86 7.12
CA GLU A 241 -3.20 -21.94 7.89
C GLU A 241 -1.90 -22.36 7.19
N HIS A 242 -0.80 -22.31 7.93
CA HIS A 242 0.53 -22.71 7.48
C HIS A 242 1.17 -21.85 6.36
N VAL A 243 0.69 -20.64 6.07
CA VAL A 243 1.36 -19.70 5.15
C VAL A 243 1.81 -18.44 5.89
N LEU A 244 3.12 -18.17 5.85
CA LEU A 244 3.74 -16.96 6.41
C LEU A 244 4.37 -16.16 5.28
N ASN A 245 4.11 -14.85 5.26
CA ASN A 245 4.79 -13.92 4.37
C ASN A 245 5.55 -12.91 5.22
N ILE A 246 6.79 -12.63 4.85
CA ILE A 246 7.61 -11.57 5.49
C ILE A 246 8.00 -10.57 4.42
N ARG A 247 7.61 -9.32 4.61
CA ARG A 247 8.07 -8.18 3.81
C ARG A 247 9.14 -7.42 4.56
N PHE A 248 10.28 -7.26 3.91
CA PHE A 248 11.39 -6.47 4.39
C PHE A 248 11.18 -4.97 4.09
N PRO A 249 11.69 -4.07 4.94
CA PRO A 249 11.58 -2.64 4.73
C PRO A 249 12.26 -2.17 3.44
N THR A 250 11.90 -0.98 2.98
CA THR A 250 12.53 -0.30 1.84
C THR A 250 13.93 0.26 2.16
N VAL A 251 14.32 0.29 3.43
CA VAL A 251 15.65 0.72 3.92
C VAL A 251 16.03 -0.12 5.13
N PHE A 252 17.27 -0.61 5.16
CA PHE A 252 17.87 -1.25 6.32
C PHE A 252 18.75 -0.24 7.07
N LEU A 253 18.35 0.13 8.29
CA LEU A 253 19.10 1.09 9.11
C LEU A 253 20.33 0.47 9.80
N SER A 254 20.39 -0.85 9.88
CA SER A 254 21.46 -1.63 10.51
C SER A 254 21.66 -2.97 9.77
N THR A 255 22.85 -3.54 9.91
CA THR A 255 23.13 -4.92 9.49
C THR A 255 22.69 -5.85 10.62
N GLU A 256 21.65 -6.64 10.38
CA GLU A 256 21.09 -7.58 11.35
C GLU A 256 20.64 -8.87 10.65
N ASN A 257 20.17 -9.83 11.45
CA ASN A 257 19.57 -11.06 10.95
C ASN A 257 18.16 -11.20 11.51
N CYS A 258 17.30 -11.86 10.76
CA CYS A 258 15.97 -12.28 11.18
C CYS A 258 15.87 -13.80 11.01
N ALA A 259 15.24 -14.51 11.93
CA ALA A 259 15.18 -15.96 11.87
C ALA A 259 13.77 -16.52 12.04
N ILE A 260 13.52 -17.67 11.39
CA ILE A 260 12.36 -18.50 11.64
C ILE A 260 12.85 -19.86 12.12
N LYS A 261 12.42 -20.27 13.31
CA LYS A 261 12.62 -21.63 13.83
C LYS A 261 11.40 -22.47 13.48
N ILE A 262 11.62 -23.63 12.89
CA ILE A 262 10.55 -24.57 12.54
C ILE A 262 10.68 -25.79 13.44
N LYS A 263 9.70 -25.97 14.32
CA LYS A 263 9.60 -27.12 15.21
C LYS A 263 8.70 -28.19 14.57
N GLU A 264 9.17 -29.44 14.60
CA GLU A 264 8.43 -30.63 14.21
C GLU A 264 8.71 -31.73 15.25
N ASN A 265 7.66 -32.39 15.77
CA ASN A 265 7.74 -33.25 16.96
C ASN A 265 8.79 -34.38 16.90
N THR A 266 9.20 -34.80 15.69
CA THR A 266 10.07 -35.96 15.47
C THR A 266 11.33 -35.65 14.67
N LYS A 267 11.61 -34.37 14.37
CA LYS A 267 12.77 -33.94 13.58
C LYS A 267 13.57 -32.86 14.29
N PRO A 268 14.88 -32.72 14.00
CA PRO A 268 15.65 -31.59 14.47
C PRO A 268 15.00 -30.27 14.01
N THR A 269 15.01 -29.27 14.89
CA THR A 269 14.56 -27.92 14.55
C THR A 269 15.38 -27.37 13.39
N VAL A 270 14.69 -26.86 12.37
CA VAL A 270 15.30 -26.19 11.22
C VAL A 270 15.28 -24.68 11.49
N LYS A 271 16.43 -24.00 11.38
CA LYS A 271 16.49 -22.54 11.42
C LYS A 271 16.60 -21.99 9.99
N ILE A 272 15.72 -21.06 9.63
CA ILE A 272 15.88 -20.22 8.44
C ILE A 272 16.44 -18.89 8.93
N ILE A 273 17.60 -18.50 8.41
CA ILE A 273 18.29 -17.26 8.76
C ILE A 273 18.23 -16.33 7.55
N MET A 274 17.47 -15.24 7.68
CA MET A 274 17.40 -14.17 6.70
C MET A 274 18.43 -13.11 7.08
N LYS A 275 19.41 -12.89 6.22
CA LYS A 275 20.48 -11.91 6.40
C LYS A 275 20.23 -10.70 5.53
N PHE A 276 20.55 -9.52 6.04
CA PHE A 276 20.48 -8.28 5.27
C PHE A 276 21.57 -7.32 5.76
N GLN A 277 22.01 -6.44 4.87
CA GLN A 277 23.02 -5.44 5.17
C GLN A 277 22.36 -4.06 5.30
N LYS A 278 22.95 -3.20 6.14
CA LYS A 278 22.59 -1.79 6.17
C LYS A 278 22.62 -1.22 4.74
N THR A 279 21.61 -0.44 4.37
CA THR A 279 21.58 0.31 3.12
C THR A 279 22.83 1.18 2.99
N GLU A 280 23.59 1.01 1.91
CA GLU A 280 24.87 1.71 1.72
C GLU A 280 24.67 3.22 1.56
N SER A 281 23.71 3.63 0.74
CA SER A 281 23.36 5.04 0.49
C SER A 281 21.88 5.17 0.17
N ILE A 282 21.23 6.20 0.72
CA ILE A 282 19.82 6.50 0.45
C ILE A 282 19.75 7.58 -0.62
N ASP A 283 18.90 7.40 -1.63
CA ASP A 283 18.71 8.49 -2.60
C ASP A 283 18.10 9.71 -1.93
N GLY A 284 18.74 10.87 -2.03
CA GLY A 284 18.34 11.95 -1.16
C GLY A 284 19.20 13.17 -1.23
N CYS A 285 18.82 14.17 -0.44
CA CYS A 285 19.50 15.46 -0.35
C CYS A 285 20.05 15.66 1.06
N ASP A 286 21.37 15.70 1.21
CA ASP A 286 22.02 16.17 2.42
C ASP A 286 22.31 17.68 2.32
N PHE A 287 21.61 18.51 3.08
CA PHE A 287 21.81 19.97 3.07
C PHE A 287 22.94 20.46 3.98
N THR A 288 23.77 19.53 4.48
CA THR A 288 24.91 19.80 5.35
C THR A 288 26.26 19.45 4.73
N LYS A 289 26.24 18.72 3.60
CA LYS A 289 27.45 18.18 2.95
C LYS A 289 27.29 18.19 1.42
N PRO A 290 28.40 18.23 0.66
CA PRO A 290 28.34 18.12 -0.79
C PRO A 290 27.98 16.70 -1.26
N GLU A 291 27.55 16.60 -2.52
CA GLU A 291 27.26 15.35 -3.24
C GLU A 291 28.34 14.28 -3.02
N GLY A 292 27.89 13.03 -2.81
CA GLY A 292 28.77 11.88 -2.54
C GLY A 292 29.43 11.87 -1.15
N GLN A 293 29.16 12.85 -0.28
CA GLN A 293 29.65 12.89 1.09
C GLN A 293 28.49 12.81 2.08
N GLY A 294 28.16 11.62 2.59
CA GLY A 294 27.09 11.48 3.60
C GLY A 294 26.38 10.14 3.51
N ASP A 295 25.23 10.07 4.19
CA ASP A 295 24.31 8.92 4.11
C ASP A 295 23.38 9.01 2.88
N TYR A 296 23.43 10.13 2.14
CA TYR A 296 22.60 10.43 0.98
C TYR A 296 23.44 10.60 -0.29
N THR A 297 22.87 10.26 -1.45
CA THR A 297 23.58 10.27 -2.73
C THR A 297 23.86 11.68 -3.27
N ASP A 298 22.96 12.64 -3.04
CA ASP A 298 23.07 14.04 -3.46
C ASP A 298 23.06 14.99 -2.24
N GLY A 299 23.51 16.22 -2.44
CA GLY A 299 23.60 17.21 -1.37
C GLY A 299 24.44 18.44 -1.68
N PHE A 300 24.24 19.47 -0.86
CA PHE A 300 25.11 20.64 -0.78
C PHE A 300 24.91 21.31 0.57
N ALA A 301 25.97 21.83 1.18
CA ALA A 301 25.82 22.63 2.38
C ALA A 301 25.10 23.95 2.05
N LEU A 302 24.06 24.31 2.81
CA LEU A 302 23.33 25.57 2.61
C LEU A 302 24.19 26.82 2.79
N GLU A 303 25.24 26.72 3.59
CA GLU A 303 26.18 27.83 3.80
C GLU A 303 27.03 28.11 2.56
N ASP A 304 27.22 27.10 1.70
CA ASP A 304 28.10 27.15 0.54
C ASP A 304 27.38 27.55 -0.76
N ILE A 305 26.05 27.75 -0.74
CA ILE A 305 25.33 28.13 -1.95
C ILE A 305 25.47 29.64 -2.23
N GLU A 306 25.95 29.97 -3.44
CA GLU A 306 26.07 31.35 -3.90
C GLU A 306 24.70 32.03 -4.03
N GLN A 307 23.73 31.30 -4.58
CA GLN A 307 22.35 31.74 -4.76
C GLN A 307 21.56 31.69 -3.43
N ASN A 308 20.41 32.35 -3.37
CA ASN A 308 19.53 32.27 -2.20
C ASN A 308 18.76 30.95 -2.13
N GLU A 309 18.60 30.27 -3.27
CA GLU A 309 17.87 29.02 -3.39
C GLU A 309 18.63 28.05 -4.29
N ARG A 310 18.61 26.76 -3.95
CA ARG A 310 19.08 25.68 -4.82
C ARG A 310 18.18 24.45 -4.68
N ILE A 311 17.93 23.76 -5.80
CA ILE A 311 17.09 22.55 -5.86
C ILE A 311 17.99 21.32 -5.97
N CYS A 312 17.66 20.27 -5.20
CA CYS A 312 18.18 18.91 -5.32
C CYS A 312 17.01 17.99 -5.71
N SER A 313 17.14 17.27 -6.83
CA SER A 313 16.04 16.51 -7.44
C SER A 313 16.29 15.01 -7.35
N VAL A 314 15.41 14.31 -6.63
CA VAL A 314 15.51 12.88 -6.33
C VAL A 314 14.34 12.14 -6.95
N HIS A 315 14.56 10.89 -7.35
CA HIS A 315 13.58 10.10 -8.11
C HIS A 315 13.37 8.73 -7.46
N ILE A 316 12.13 8.43 -7.06
CA ILE A 316 11.68 7.08 -6.69
C ILE A 316 10.94 6.47 -7.88
N GLY A 317 11.39 5.31 -8.35
CA GLY A 317 10.79 4.69 -9.53
C GLY A 317 11.18 3.24 -9.77
N SER A 318 10.24 2.49 -10.34
CA SER A 318 10.39 1.05 -10.62
C SER A 318 11.47 0.75 -11.67
N SER A 319 11.70 1.69 -12.60
CA SER A 319 12.74 1.58 -13.62
C SER A 319 14.16 1.53 -13.04
N LYS A 320 14.40 2.29 -11.96
CA LYS A 320 15.69 2.35 -11.26
C LYS A 320 15.78 1.42 -10.05
N LYS A 321 14.69 0.71 -9.69
CA LYS A 321 14.56 -0.13 -8.48
C LYS A 321 14.89 0.65 -7.19
N ILE A 322 14.60 1.94 -7.18
CA ILE A 322 14.74 2.80 -6.01
C ILE A 322 13.38 2.83 -5.31
N PHE A 323 13.35 2.45 -4.03
CA PHE A 323 12.13 2.37 -3.22
C PHE A 323 12.08 3.41 -2.11
N SER A 324 13.16 4.16 -1.90
CA SER A 324 13.25 5.10 -0.79
C SER A 324 13.92 6.39 -1.23
N ALA A 325 13.59 7.47 -0.53
CA ALA A 325 14.32 8.71 -0.64
C ALA A 325 14.44 9.41 0.71
N GLY A 326 15.38 10.33 0.88
CA GLY A 326 15.47 11.09 2.12
C GLY A 326 16.06 12.48 2.03
N ILE A 327 15.94 13.20 3.13
CA ILE A 327 16.40 14.57 3.33
C ILE A 327 17.12 14.66 4.66
N LYS A 328 18.25 15.37 4.65
CA LYS A 328 18.91 15.83 5.88
C LYS A 328 18.88 17.35 5.95
N CYS A 329 18.15 17.85 6.94
CA CYS A 329 18.01 19.26 7.23
C CYS A 329 18.02 19.44 8.77
N PRO A 330 19.18 19.71 9.39
CA PRO A 330 19.25 20.00 10.83
C PRO A 330 18.71 21.40 11.18
N TYR A 331 18.28 22.16 10.19
CA TYR A 331 17.77 23.53 10.31
C TYR A 331 16.24 23.57 10.25
N LYS A 332 15.66 24.68 9.77
CA LYS A 332 14.20 24.81 9.65
C LYS A 332 13.71 24.02 8.43
N LEU A 333 12.97 22.95 8.68
CA LEU A 333 12.34 22.12 7.65
C LEU A 333 10.86 22.51 7.45
N THR A 334 10.45 22.72 6.20
CA THR A 334 9.08 23.03 5.81
C THR A 334 8.58 22.03 4.75
N PRO A 335 7.52 21.24 5.04
CA PRO A 335 6.81 21.17 6.31
C PRO A 335 7.66 20.53 7.43
N THR A 336 7.38 20.84 8.70
CA THR A 336 8.17 20.39 9.87
C THR A 336 8.39 18.87 9.92
N TYR A 337 7.41 18.11 9.42
CA TYR A 337 7.45 16.65 9.37
C TYR A 337 7.44 16.14 7.93
N CYS A 338 8.28 16.69 7.06
CA CYS A 338 8.59 16.03 5.80
C CYS A 338 9.12 14.60 6.08
N PHE A 339 8.61 13.53 5.47
CA PHE A 339 7.67 13.44 4.34
C PHE A 339 6.21 13.16 4.71
N ARG A 340 5.84 13.08 5.99
CA ARG A 340 4.42 12.89 6.37
C ARG A 340 3.54 14.01 5.78
N HIS A 341 4.07 15.23 5.84
CA HIS A 341 3.54 16.36 5.11
C HIS A 341 4.55 16.83 4.08
N VAL A 342 4.07 17.17 2.90
CA VAL A 342 4.90 17.66 1.79
C VAL A 342 4.26 18.86 1.12
N LEU A 343 5.06 19.65 0.42
CA LEU A 343 4.56 20.70 -0.45
C LEU A 343 4.21 20.10 -1.83
N HIS A 344 2.97 20.26 -2.26
CA HIS A 344 2.50 19.81 -3.57
C HIS A 344 1.92 20.97 -4.37
N GLU A 345 2.23 21.05 -5.67
CA GLU A 345 1.77 22.11 -6.55
C GLU A 345 0.26 21.95 -6.81
N LYS A 346 -0.51 23.00 -6.56
CA LYS A 346 -1.92 23.06 -6.94
C LYS A 346 -2.17 24.35 -7.72
N ASN A 347 -2.99 24.24 -8.77
CA ASN A 347 -3.53 25.40 -9.45
C ASN A 347 -4.75 25.90 -8.67
N VAL A 348 -4.65 27.09 -8.08
CA VAL A 348 -5.74 27.78 -7.40
C VAL A 348 -5.98 29.09 -8.13
N ASN A 349 -7.15 29.25 -8.73
CA ASN A 349 -7.54 30.46 -9.48
C ASN A 349 -6.55 30.86 -10.60
N GLY A 350 -5.94 29.88 -11.28
CA GLY A 350 -4.99 30.12 -12.37
C GLY A 350 -3.54 30.30 -11.90
N VAL A 351 -3.28 30.32 -10.60
CA VAL A 351 -1.94 30.47 -10.02
C VAL A 351 -1.47 29.12 -9.48
N LYS A 352 -0.32 28.67 -9.97
CA LYS A 352 0.38 27.50 -9.43
C LYS A 352 1.09 27.90 -8.14
N ALA A 353 0.72 27.24 -7.04
CA ALA A 353 1.37 27.44 -5.76
C ALA A 353 1.50 26.12 -4.99
N TYR A 354 2.60 25.99 -4.26
CA TYR A 354 2.89 24.85 -3.43
C TYR A 354 2.20 24.99 -2.07
N HIS A 355 1.42 23.98 -1.69
CA HIS A 355 0.70 23.96 -0.42
C HIS A 355 1.02 22.67 0.34
N PRO A 356 0.94 22.67 1.68
CA PRO A 356 1.15 21.48 2.47
C PRO A 356 -0.03 20.51 2.33
N PHE A 357 0.28 19.24 2.12
CA PHE A 357 -0.68 18.13 2.11
C PHE A 357 -0.09 16.92 2.82
N LEU A 358 -0.96 16.01 3.26
CA LEU A 358 -0.56 14.67 3.64
C LEU A 358 -0.08 13.94 2.38
N LEU A 359 1.09 13.29 2.48
CA LEU A 359 1.64 12.60 1.33
C LEU A 359 0.76 11.42 0.87
N THR A 360 0.20 10.67 1.82
CA THR A 360 -0.69 9.53 1.52
C THR A 360 -1.91 9.95 0.71
N ASP A 361 -2.45 11.15 0.94
CA ASP A 361 -3.60 11.68 0.20
C ASP A 361 -3.22 11.99 -1.26
N ILE A 362 -2.03 12.54 -1.47
CA ILE A 362 -1.51 12.84 -2.81
C ILE A 362 -1.25 11.53 -3.57
N LEU A 363 -0.59 10.57 -2.92
CA LEU A 363 -0.21 9.30 -3.53
C LEU A 363 -1.40 8.35 -3.73
N GLY A 364 -2.48 8.54 -2.97
CA GLY A 364 -3.63 7.65 -2.97
C GLY A 364 -3.31 6.25 -2.44
N THR A 365 -2.32 6.13 -1.56
CA THR A 365 -1.93 4.87 -0.91
C THR A 365 -1.51 5.11 0.53
N LEU A 366 -1.83 4.14 1.40
CA LEU A 366 -1.40 4.12 2.80
C LEU A 366 -0.12 3.30 3.00
N ASP A 367 0.35 2.58 1.96
CA ASP A 367 1.56 1.78 2.04
C ASP A 367 2.80 2.66 1.84
N VAL A 368 3.10 3.47 2.85
CA VAL A 368 4.24 4.38 2.92
C VAL A 368 4.98 4.14 4.22
N GLU A 369 6.29 4.00 4.13
CA GLU A 369 7.18 3.84 5.27
C GLU A 369 7.81 5.19 5.61
N PHE A 370 7.79 5.58 6.89
CA PHE A 370 8.42 6.81 7.35
C PHE A 370 9.48 6.47 8.39
N TYR A 371 10.69 6.99 8.19
CA TYR A 371 11.78 6.91 9.15
C TYR A 371 12.21 8.33 9.51
N SER A 372 12.51 8.56 10.79
CA SER A 372 12.99 9.88 11.23
C SER A 372 14.03 9.76 12.34
N ASN A 373 15.05 10.60 12.21
CA ASN A 373 15.96 10.96 13.27
C ASN A 373 15.90 12.49 13.43
N ALA A 374 14.91 12.95 14.19
CA ALA A 374 14.66 14.38 14.40
C ALA A 374 15.85 15.11 15.05
N GLN A 375 16.68 14.42 15.83
CA GLN A 375 17.88 15.02 16.45
C GLN A 375 18.95 15.38 15.40
N GLN A 376 19.02 14.61 14.32
CA GLN A 376 19.94 14.85 13.20
C GLN A 376 19.28 15.54 12.01
N GLY A 377 18.00 15.91 12.13
CA GLY A 377 17.22 16.47 11.03
C GLY A 377 17.11 15.55 9.82
N SER A 378 17.19 14.23 10.02
CA SER A 378 17.17 13.23 8.94
C SER A 378 15.80 12.58 8.86
N TYR A 379 15.24 12.55 7.65
CA TYR A 379 13.93 11.99 7.36
C TYR A 379 14.02 11.17 6.08
N ILE A 380 13.40 9.99 6.10
CA ILE A 380 13.40 9.06 4.96
C ILE A 380 11.96 8.63 4.73
N ILE A 381 11.62 8.54 3.46
CA ILE A 381 10.41 7.93 2.95
C ILE A 381 10.77 6.64 2.24
N GLY A 382 9.97 5.60 2.49
CA GLY A 382 9.93 4.38 1.71
C GLY A 382 8.58 4.21 1.01
N LEU A 383 8.62 3.82 -0.25
CA LEU A 383 7.47 3.46 -1.07
C LEU A 383 7.62 2.00 -1.53
N PRO A 384 7.17 1.03 -0.72
CA PRO A 384 7.15 -0.38 -1.09
C PRO A 384 6.37 -0.63 -2.38
N THR A 385 5.37 0.20 -2.64
CA THR A 385 4.53 0.15 -3.84
C THR A 385 4.50 1.51 -4.55
N SER A 386 4.63 1.49 -5.87
CA SER A 386 4.51 2.72 -6.67
C SER A 386 3.06 3.23 -6.68
N PRO A 387 2.84 4.55 -6.56
CA PRO A 387 1.50 5.15 -6.64
C PRO A 387 0.92 5.03 -8.03
N GLN A 388 -0.37 5.32 -8.20
CA GLN A 388 -1.02 5.25 -9.50
C GLN A 388 -0.57 6.33 -10.48
N LYS A 389 -0.28 7.51 -9.94
CA LYS A 389 0.00 8.73 -10.70
C LYS A 389 1.39 9.21 -10.39
N TYR A 390 2.07 9.68 -11.43
CA TYR A 390 3.30 10.41 -11.27
C TYR A 390 3.03 11.64 -10.39
N THR A 391 3.87 11.83 -9.39
CA THR A 391 3.71 12.90 -8.40
C THR A 391 5.04 13.58 -8.18
N VAL A 392 5.03 14.91 -8.10
CA VAL A 392 6.17 15.71 -7.64
C VAL A 392 5.81 16.38 -6.33
N VAL A 393 6.64 16.19 -5.32
CA VAL A 393 6.48 16.81 -4.00
C VAL A 393 7.77 17.50 -3.59
N ARG A 394 7.67 18.51 -2.74
CA ARG A 394 8.82 19.28 -2.28
C ARG A 394 8.89 19.34 -0.76
N CYS A 395 10.12 19.41 -0.27
CA CYS A 395 10.44 19.79 1.10
C CYS A 395 11.54 20.84 1.08
N VAL A 396 11.44 21.82 1.98
CA VAL A 396 12.27 23.02 1.97
C VAL A 396 13.05 23.10 3.27
N CYS A 397 14.37 23.23 3.17
CA CYS A 397 15.28 23.44 4.27
C CYS A 397 15.79 24.87 4.24
N GLU A 398 15.65 25.61 5.35
CA GLU A 398 16.04 27.02 5.44
C GLU A 398 17.09 27.21 6.54
N HIS A 399 18.17 27.92 6.20
CA HIS A 399 19.21 28.33 7.14
C HIS A 399 19.80 29.69 6.75
N ASN A 400 19.83 30.65 7.67
CA ASN A 400 20.46 31.97 7.48
C ASN A 400 20.06 32.71 6.18
N GLY A 401 18.79 32.60 5.76
CA GLY A 401 18.28 33.23 4.53
C GLY A 401 18.62 32.47 3.24
N LYS A 402 19.25 31.31 3.34
CA LYS A 402 19.50 30.35 2.26
C LYS A 402 18.48 29.21 2.30
N THR A 403 18.09 28.75 1.12
CA THR A 403 17.03 27.77 0.93
C THR A 403 17.50 26.59 0.08
N GLY A 404 17.38 25.39 0.62
CA GLY A 404 17.55 24.13 -0.13
C GLY A 404 16.20 23.49 -0.34
N ILE A 405 15.87 23.17 -1.58
CA ILE A 405 14.61 22.50 -1.93
C ILE A 405 14.94 21.09 -2.38
N MET A 406 14.44 20.10 -1.64
CA MET A 406 14.36 18.74 -2.16
C MET A 406 13.10 18.63 -3.00
N GLU A 407 13.26 18.33 -4.28
CA GLU A 407 12.19 17.95 -5.18
C GLU A 407 12.20 16.44 -5.35
N LEU A 408 11.17 15.76 -4.87
CA LEU A 408 11.00 14.32 -4.99
C LEU A 408 10.00 14.01 -6.09
N GLN A 409 10.48 13.32 -7.12
CA GLN A 409 9.68 12.80 -8.22
C GLN A 409 9.38 11.32 -7.98
N ILE A 410 8.09 10.95 -8.05
CA ILE A 410 7.62 9.60 -7.73
C ILE A 410 6.91 9.05 -8.96
N ASP A 411 7.46 7.99 -9.56
CA ASP A 411 6.92 7.36 -10.76
C ASP A 411 5.58 6.65 -10.49
N SER A 412 4.71 6.65 -11.51
CA SER A 412 3.49 5.85 -11.49
C SER A 412 3.76 4.37 -11.71
N SER A 413 2.91 3.52 -11.14
CA SER A 413 2.83 2.08 -11.45
C SER A 413 2.31 1.80 -12.87
N SER A 414 1.74 2.81 -13.55
CA SER A 414 1.14 2.66 -14.88
C SER A 414 2.10 3.18 -15.96
N GLY A 415 2.70 2.26 -16.73
CA GLY A 415 3.45 2.59 -17.96
C GLY A 415 2.54 2.99 -19.14
N TRP A 416 1.26 3.23 -18.90
CA TRP A 416 0.23 3.41 -19.93
C TRP A 416 0.24 4.79 -20.59
N THR A 417 0.86 5.79 -19.99
CA THR A 417 0.97 7.14 -20.59
C THR A 417 1.82 7.13 -21.86
N PHE A 418 2.80 6.22 -21.98
CA PHE A 418 3.63 6.12 -23.17
C PHE A 418 2.91 5.44 -24.35
N LEU A 419 2.07 4.43 -24.05
CA LEU A 419 1.26 3.73 -25.04
C LEU A 419 0.16 4.62 -25.62
N SER A 420 -0.47 5.48 -24.82
CA SER A 420 -1.51 6.38 -25.36
C SER A 420 -0.92 7.43 -26.31
N LEU A 421 0.29 7.93 -26.04
CA LEU A 421 0.94 8.93 -26.88
C LEU A 421 1.39 8.34 -28.23
N THR A 422 1.96 7.13 -28.21
CA THR A 422 2.33 6.41 -29.45
C THR A 422 1.10 6.01 -30.25
N LEU A 423 0.02 5.54 -29.62
CA LEU A 423 -1.24 5.22 -30.31
C LEU A 423 -1.88 6.48 -30.91
N MET A 424 -1.84 7.61 -30.20
CA MET A 424 -2.36 8.89 -30.68
C MET A 424 -1.54 9.43 -31.86
N LEU A 425 -0.21 9.34 -31.80
CA LEU A 425 0.68 9.71 -32.91
C LEU A 425 0.47 8.80 -34.13
N LEU A 426 0.21 7.51 -33.92
CA LEU A 426 -0.07 6.54 -34.98
C LEU A 426 -1.45 6.77 -35.61
N LEU A 427 -2.46 7.16 -34.81
CA LEU A 427 -3.76 7.62 -35.29
C LEU A 427 -3.65 8.92 -36.10
N ILE A 428 -2.84 9.89 -35.64
CA ILE A 428 -2.57 11.11 -36.41
C ILE A 428 -1.87 10.75 -37.72
N ALA A 429 -0.87 9.88 -37.70
CA ALA A 429 -0.18 9.45 -38.92
C ALA A 429 -1.12 8.73 -39.91
N LEU A 430 -2.07 7.92 -39.42
CA LEU A 430 -3.08 7.26 -40.26
C LEU A 430 -4.19 8.20 -40.77
N LEU A 431 -4.45 9.32 -40.08
CA LEU A 431 -5.41 10.34 -40.53
C LEU A 431 -4.81 11.35 -41.51
N TYR A 432 -3.48 11.43 -41.58
CA TYR A 432 -2.73 12.32 -42.47
C TYR A 432 -1.95 11.57 -43.58
N ALA A 433 -2.17 10.26 -43.71
CA ALA A 433 -1.82 9.45 -44.88
C ALA A 433 -3.09 9.22 -45.71
#